data_AF-A0A1G9FG98-F1
#
_entry.id   AF-A0A1G9FG98-F1
#
_cell.length_a   1.000
_cell.length_b   1.000
_cell.length_c   1.000
_cell.angle_alpha   90.00
_cell.angle_beta   90.00
_cell.angle_gamma   90.00
#
_symmetry.space_group_name_H-M   'P 1'
#
loop_
_entity.id
_entity.type
_entity.pdbx_description
1 polymer ?
#
loop_
_entity_poly.entity_id
_entity_poly.type
_entity_poly.pdbx_seq_one_letter_code
_entity_poly.pdbx_strand_id
1 'polypeptide(L)'
;MTIAGRRLDFWTGVTGVVLAVLVVLLMIPIFRVMVLSFVDADTGNWTLGNYVEVFTRNFYLRGLKNTLFVGLLGTIGASLVGIPLAFFTARFHLWGRTWISTLAILVLVAPPFIGAYAWIMMLGSNGFVTNFFERLGIEIPTIYGAHGIILVFTLKFFPFVFLMTQTALMAVNKSFEDAAENLGCTPWQRFVKITLPLVFPAISTGAIICFVLSIADFGTPAILGRGFRTLSTIAFTAYRSELGGLPTMAVTVSMIMIAISMLALLAQRRILARRRYASGLTNLPVKMHLTGWQNIAVHLFCHGAVLIAMLPNLVVVYTSFLKTNGPVFVGGFGMESYARMWRQAPEAIGNSFLFALAAVALITIFSAFISYVIVRRETRAAGAIDFLMMVPYLVPGVVMAIGFVTTFRTGFLSGMGAAWLLILLYFIRRLPYGVRSTTSSLRQIKPSMEEAAINLGAPPLTAFLKVTLPLILPGLIVGSLMSFITAINELSGTLIIYDSGTLTMPVSIYLAVLDGEFGLAAALSTVLLLCTGACVFAVFRLAEKRESSFL
;
A
#
# COMPACT_ATOMS: atom_id res chain seq x y z
N MET A 1 -25.80 -33.32 19.88
CA MET A 1 -26.88 -34.13 19.25
C MET A 1 -26.89 -33.81 17.77
N THR A 2 -26.82 -34.87 16.96
CA THR A 2 -27.00 -34.94 15.50
C THR A 2 -26.17 -34.00 14.62
N ILE A 3 -25.03 -34.52 14.17
CA ILE A 3 -24.37 -34.17 12.89
C ILE A 3 -25.37 -34.55 11.78
N ALA A 4 -26.40 -33.72 11.58
CA ALA A 4 -27.28 -33.83 10.44
C ALA A 4 -26.46 -33.47 9.19
N GLY A 5 -26.46 -34.38 8.20
CA GLY A 5 -25.65 -34.28 7.00
C GLY A 5 -25.71 -32.87 6.40
N ARG A 6 -24.56 -32.21 6.30
CA ARG A 6 -24.41 -30.93 5.61
C ARG A 6 -24.82 -31.16 4.16
N ARG A 7 -26.08 -30.87 3.82
CA ARG A 7 -26.48 -30.69 2.42
C ARG A 7 -25.54 -29.63 1.84
N LEU A 8 -24.90 -29.97 0.72
CA LEU A 8 -24.09 -29.03 -0.05
C LEU A 8 -24.99 -27.88 -0.49
N ASP A 9 -25.00 -26.80 0.30
CA ASP A 9 -25.70 -25.58 -0.08
C ASP A 9 -24.85 -24.78 -1.08
N PHE A 10 -25.50 -23.88 -1.82
CA PHE A 10 -24.84 -23.00 -2.79
C PHE A 10 -23.57 -22.33 -2.20
N TRP A 11 -23.65 -21.88 -0.95
CA TRP A 11 -22.56 -21.22 -0.25
C TRP A 11 -21.38 -22.13 0.09
N THR A 12 -21.59 -23.43 0.25
CA THR A 12 -20.51 -24.42 0.38
C THR A 12 -19.73 -24.54 -0.93
N GLY A 13 -20.43 -24.55 -2.07
CA GLY A 13 -19.81 -24.49 -3.40
C GLY A 13 -18.98 -23.23 -3.61
N VAL A 14 -19.55 -22.06 -3.29
CA VAL A 14 -18.85 -20.76 -3.34
C VAL A 14 -17.61 -20.77 -2.45
N THR A 15 -17.71 -21.29 -1.23
CA THR A 15 -16.57 -21.41 -0.31
C THR A 15 -15.47 -22.28 -0.91
N GLY A 16 -15.82 -23.40 -1.54
CA GLY A 16 -14.88 -24.28 -2.23
C GLY A 16 -14.16 -23.60 -3.39
N VAL A 17 -14.90 -22.88 -4.25
CA VAL A 17 -14.33 -22.11 -5.37
C VAL A 17 -13.39 -21.01 -4.87
N VAL A 18 -13.81 -20.24 -3.86
CA VAL A 18 -12.96 -19.21 -3.24
C VAL A 18 -11.66 -19.82 -2.70
N LEU A 19 -11.75 -20.91 -1.94
CA LEU A 19 -10.57 -21.59 -1.43
C LEU A 19 -9.67 -22.10 -2.55
N ALA A 20 -10.23 -22.69 -3.60
CA ALA A 20 -9.47 -23.13 -4.75
C ALA A 20 -8.72 -21.97 -5.43
N VAL A 21 -9.38 -20.83 -5.65
CA VAL A 21 -8.76 -19.63 -6.22
C VAL A 21 -7.63 -19.10 -5.33
N LEU A 22 -7.85 -19.02 -4.01
CA LEU A 22 -6.79 -18.59 -3.08
C LEU A 22 -5.64 -19.61 -3.02
N VAL A 23 -5.91 -20.91 -3.03
CA VAL A 23 -4.84 -21.91 -3.04
C VAL A 23 -4.04 -21.79 -4.34
N VAL A 24 -4.70 -21.77 -5.49
CA VAL A 24 -4.03 -21.75 -6.79
C VAL A 24 -3.27 -20.45 -7.02
N LEU A 25 -3.88 -19.29 -6.79
CA LEU A 25 -3.26 -18.00 -7.12
C LEU A 25 -2.41 -17.39 -6.01
N LEU A 26 -2.52 -17.87 -4.76
CA LEU A 26 -1.75 -17.32 -3.64
C LEU A 26 -0.83 -18.37 -3.01
N MET A 27 -1.39 -19.50 -2.58
CA MET A 27 -0.61 -20.49 -1.82
C MET A 27 0.37 -21.26 -2.70
N ILE A 28 -0.02 -21.69 -3.90
CA ILE A 28 0.88 -22.43 -4.80
C ILE A 28 2.09 -21.56 -5.21
N PRO A 29 1.94 -20.30 -5.66
CA PRO A 29 3.09 -19.43 -5.94
C PRO A 29 4.03 -19.24 -4.75
N ILE A 30 3.49 -19.01 -3.55
CA ILE A 30 4.31 -18.85 -2.34
C ILE A 30 5.00 -20.16 -1.98
N PHE A 31 4.30 -21.28 -2.08
CA PHE A 31 4.87 -22.60 -1.82
C PHE A 31 5.94 -22.97 -2.86
N ARG A 32 5.75 -22.59 -4.13
CA ARG A 32 6.74 -22.80 -5.20
C ARG A 32 8.02 -22.02 -4.92
N VAL A 33 7.91 -20.75 -4.50
CA VAL A 33 9.03 -19.94 -4.02
C VAL A 33 9.69 -20.65 -2.83
N MET A 34 8.93 -21.10 -1.84
CA MET A 34 9.50 -21.81 -0.69
C MET A 34 10.26 -23.08 -1.08
N VAL A 35 9.76 -23.89 -2.01
CA VAL A 35 10.45 -25.10 -2.47
C VAL A 35 11.73 -24.74 -3.22
N LEU A 36 11.64 -23.80 -4.18
CA LEU A 36 12.79 -23.41 -5.00
C LEU A 36 13.92 -22.75 -4.19
N SER A 37 13.64 -22.15 -3.03
CA SER A 37 14.72 -21.64 -2.16
C SER A 37 15.62 -22.74 -1.58
N PHE A 38 15.13 -23.98 -1.50
CA PHE A 38 15.91 -25.13 -1.03
C PHE A 38 16.47 -25.96 -2.17
N VAL A 39 16.46 -25.46 -3.41
CA VAL A 39 17.00 -26.16 -4.57
C VAL A 39 18.29 -25.49 -5.02
N ASP A 40 19.27 -26.29 -5.39
CA ASP A 40 20.52 -25.85 -5.99
C ASP A 40 20.32 -25.51 -7.47
N ALA A 41 20.86 -24.38 -7.92
CA ALA A 41 20.61 -23.88 -9.26
C ALA A 41 21.19 -24.79 -10.36
N ASP A 42 22.36 -25.39 -10.11
CA ASP A 42 23.11 -26.15 -11.10
C ASP A 42 22.71 -27.63 -11.09
N THR A 43 22.55 -28.21 -9.91
CA THR A 43 22.29 -29.65 -9.75
C THR A 43 20.81 -30.00 -9.61
N GLY A 44 19.95 -29.05 -9.27
CA GLY A 44 18.54 -29.30 -8.98
C GLY A 44 18.28 -30.08 -7.68
N ASN A 45 19.32 -30.38 -6.90
CA ASN A 45 19.23 -31.12 -5.65
C ASN A 45 18.80 -30.23 -4.49
N TRP A 46 18.29 -30.85 -3.42
CA TRP A 46 17.97 -30.14 -2.18
C TRP A 46 19.26 -29.62 -1.50
N THR A 47 19.27 -28.34 -1.15
CA THR A 47 20.42 -27.66 -0.54
C THR A 47 19.98 -26.58 0.46
N LEU A 48 20.85 -26.30 1.43
CA LEU A 48 20.79 -25.10 2.26
C LEU A 48 21.83 -24.05 1.84
N GLY A 49 22.60 -24.33 0.78
CA GLY A 49 23.69 -23.49 0.30
C GLY A 49 23.25 -22.06 0.00
N ASN A 50 22.08 -21.87 -0.61
CA ASN A 50 21.53 -20.54 -0.90
C ASN A 50 21.36 -19.69 0.38
N TYR A 51 20.86 -20.27 1.47
CA TYR A 51 20.70 -19.57 2.74
C TYR A 51 22.05 -19.28 3.39
N VAL A 52 22.98 -20.25 3.36
CA VAL A 52 24.36 -20.03 3.83
C VAL A 52 24.98 -18.87 3.07
N GLU A 53 24.81 -18.81 1.75
CA GLU A 53 25.34 -17.74 0.92
C GLU A 53 24.76 -16.38 1.29
N VAL A 54 23.44 -16.29 1.53
CA VAL A 54 22.80 -15.03 1.95
C VAL A 54 23.35 -14.55 3.30
N PHE A 55 23.62 -15.45 4.24
CA PHE A 55 24.13 -15.08 5.56
C PHE A 55 25.65 -15.00 5.67
N THR A 56 26.41 -15.36 4.63
CA THR A 56 27.88 -15.31 4.62
C THR A 56 28.45 -14.30 3.64
N ARG A 57 27.82 -14.07 2.48
CA ARG A 57 28.29 -13.08 1.51
C ARG A 57 27.95 -11.67 1.98
N ASN A 58 28.98 -10.83 2.00
CA ASN A 58 28.85 -9.41 2.32
C ASN A 58 27.85 -8.64 1.44
N PHE A 59 27.58 -9.13 0.23
CA PHE A 59 26.59 -8.52 -0.67
C PHE A 59 25.16 -8.61 -0.09
N TYR A 60 24.71 -9.81 0.26
CA TYR A 60 23.38 -10.04 0.81
C TYR A 60 23.25 -9.53 2.25
N LEU A 61 24.28 -9.69 3.08
CA LEU A 61 24.31 -9.14 4.44
C LEU A 61 24.17 -7.61 4.45
N ARG A 62 24.85 -6.91 3.52
CA ARG A 62 24.66 -5.46 3.35
C ARG A 62 23.23 -5.15 2.89
N GLY A 63 22.69 -5.91 1.94
CA GLY A 63 21.29 -5.77 1.50
C GLY A 63 20.27 -5.92 2.65
N LEU A 64 20.46 -6.92 3.51
CA LEU A 64 19.63 -7.16 4.69
C LEU A 64 19.71 -5.99 5.68
N LYS A 65 20.94 -5.56 6.03
CA LYS A 65 21.16 -4.41 6.91
C LYS A 65 20.53 -3.15 6.33
N ASN A 66 20.74 -2.88 5.05
CA ASN A 66 20.20 -1.73 4.34
C ASN A 66 18.67 -1.73 4.37
N THR A 67 18.01 -2.85 4.06
CA THR A 67 16.55 -2.99 4.11
C THR A 67 15.99 -2.71 5.49
N LEU A 68 16.57 -3.31 6.53
CA LEU A 68 16.14 -3.07 7.91
C LEU A 68 16.38 -1.62 8.33
N PHE A 69 17.53 -1.05 7.96
CA PHE A 69 17.91 0.32 8.29
C PHE A 69 16.95 1.34 7.70
N VAL A 70 16.70 1.32 6.39
CA VAL A 70 15.78 2.29 5.75
C VAL A 70 14.33 2.03 6.11
N GLY A 71 13.93 0.77 6.28
CA GLY A 71 12.57 0.41 6.70
C GLY A 71 12.26 0.91 8.11
N LEU A 72 13.17 0.70 9.06
CA LEU A 72 12.99 1.10 10.45
C LEU A 72 13.06 2.63 10.61
N LEU A 73 14.07 3.28 10.03
CA LEU A 73 14.22 4.74 10.11
C LEU A 73 13.13 5.48 9.34
N GLY A 74 12.72 4.98 8.18
CA GLY A 74 11.56 5.51 7.45
C GLY A 74 10.26 5.40 8.26
N THR A 75 10.08 4.31 9.00
CA THR A 75 8.92 4.12 9.89
C THR A 75 8.96 5.03 11.11
N ILE A 76 10.14 5.21 11.71
CA ILE A 76 10.34 6.16 12.80
C ILE A 76 10.05 7.58 12.30
N GLY A 77 10.61 7.98 11.16
CA GLY A 77 10.34 9.29 10.56
C GLY A 77 8.86 9.50 10.24
N ALA A 78 8.20 8.51 9.62
CA ALA A 78 6.75 8.53 9.37
C ALA A 78 5.95 8.68 10.66
N SER A 79 6.38 8.07 11.76
CA SER A 79 5.73 8.18 13.06
C SER A 79 5.96 9.54 13.73
N LEU A 80 7.18 10.07 13.62
CA LEU A 80 7.53 11.41 14.12
C LEU A 80 6.76 12.52 13.42
N VAL A 81 6.35 12.34 12.17
CA VAL A 81 5.48 13.29 11.45
C VAL A 81 4.00 12.97 11.70
N GLY A 82 3.61 11.71 11.59
CA GLY A 82 2.21 11.29 11.62
C GLY A 82 1.55 11.40 12.99
N ILE A 83 2.26 11.10 14.09
CA ILE A 83 1.71 11.17 15.45
C ILE A 83 1.40 12.62 15.85
N PRO A 84 2.32 13.60 15.72
CA PRO A 84 2.00 14.99 16.05
C PRO A 84 0.91 15.56 15.15
N LEU A 85 0.92 15.26 13.84
CA LEU A 85 -0.14 15.70 12.93
C LEU A 85 -1.51 15.15 13.36
N ALA A 86 -1.57 13.88 13.77
CA ALA A 86 -2.80 13.26 14.28
C ALA A 86 -3.26 13.91 15.58
N PHE A 87 -2.32 14.16 16.50
CA PHE A 87 -2.59 14.82 17.77
C PHE A 87 -3.16 16.22 17.57
N PHE A 88 -2.48 17.06 16.78
CA PHE A 88 -2.90 18.44 16.54
C PHE A 88 -4.25 18.53 15.83
N THR A 89 -4.48 17.70 14.81
CA THR A 89 -5.77 17.70 14.10
C THR A 89 -6.92 17.09 14.90
N ALA A 90 -6.64 16.25 15.90
CA ALA A 90 -7.66 15.66 16.77
C ALA A 90 -8.00 16.54 17.98
N ARG A 91 -7.03 17.28 18.53
CA ARG A 91 -7.18 18.03 19.80
C ARG A 91 -7.34 19.55 19.62
N PHE A 92 -6.91 20.13 18.50
CA PHE A 92 -6.97 21.58 18.28
C PHE A 92 -7.89 21.98 17.12
N HIS A 93 -8.42 23.19 17.20
CA HIS A 93 -9.09 23.84 16.07
C HIS A 93 -8.05 24.34 15.06
N LEU A 94 -7.91 23.61 13.96
CA LEU A 94 -7.07 24.00 12.82
C LEU A 94 -7.94 24.51 11.67
N TRP A 95 -7.61 25.71 11.20
CA TRP A 95 -8.13 26.20 9.91
C TRP A 95 -7.69 25.25 8.78
N GLY A 96 -8.62 24.90 7.89
CA GLY A 96 -8.32 24.01 6.77
C GLY A 96 -8.04 22.55 7.14
N ARG A 97 -8.49 22.05 8.31
CA ARG A 97 -8.31 20.64 8.72
C ARG A 97 -8.70 19.62 7.65
N THR A 98 -9.79 19.86 6.93
CA THR A 98 -10.23 18.99 5.83
C THR A 98 -9.18 18.95 4.73
N TRP A 99 -8.61 20.10 4.34
CA TRP A 99 -7.51 20.16 3.37
C TRP A 99 -6.27 19.40 3.82
N ILE A 100 -5.85 19.56 5.08
CA ILE A 100 -4.71 18.81 5.65
C ILE A 100 -4.95 17.31 5.52
N SER A 101 -6.14 16.84 5.88
CA SER A 101 -6.49 15.42 5.85
C SER A 101 -6.59 14.89 4.41
N THR A 102 -7.22 15.64 3.51
CA THR A 102 -7.37 15.30 2.09
C THR A 102 -6.01 15.24 1.39
N LEU A 103 -5.15 16.24 1.59
CA LEU A 103 -3.81 16.28 1.01
C LEU A 103 -2.92 15.15 1.55
N ALA A 104 -2.99 14.84 2.85
CA ALA A 104 -2.28 13.68 3.41
C ALA A 104 -2.73 12.36 2.73
N ILE A 105 -4.01 12.22 2.41
CA ILE A 105 -4.54 11.06 1.69
C ILE A 105 -4.10 11.06 0.22
N LEU A 106 -4.03 12.22 -0.44
CA LEU A 106 -3.51 12.32 -1.80
C LEU A 106 -2.02 11.95 -1.89
N VAL A 107 -1.21 12.33 -0.89
CA VAL A 107 0.19 11.87 -0.77
C VAL A 107 0.25 10.35 -0.71
N LEU A 108 -0.69 9.71 0.01
CA LEU A 108 -0.73 8.25 0.13
C LEU A 108 -1.07 7.55 -1.19
N VAL A 109 -1.73 8.23 -2.10
CA VAL A 109 -2.21 7.63 -3.37
C VAL A 109 -1.14 7.64 -4.45
N ALA A 110 -0.28 8.65 -4.48
CA ALA A 110 0.80 8.76 -5.45
C ALA A 110 1.86 7.64 -5.31
N PRO A 111 2.25 6.90 -6.35
CA PRO A 111 3.30 5.89 -6.24
C PRO A 111 4.61 6.41 -5.59
N PRO A 112 5.26 5.64 -4.70
CA PRO A 112 6.48 6.08 -4.00
C PRO A 112 7.64 6.39 -4.95
N PHE A 113 7.77 5.62 -6.04
CA PHE A 113 8.83 5.80 -7.03
C PHE A 113 8.68 7.12 -7.81
N ILE A 114 7.45 7.61 -8.00
CA ILE A 114 7.20 8.94 -8.59
C ILE A 114 7.74 10.02 -7.64
N GLY A 115 7.47 9.84 -6.35
CA GLY A 115 8.09 10.66 -5.31
C GLY A 115 9.61 10.66 -5.39
N ALA A 116 10.22 9.47 -5.53
CA ALA A 116 11.67 9.30 -5.55
C ALA A 116 12.36 10.09 -6.68
N TYR A 117 11.87 9.99 -7.93
CA TYR A 117 12.50 10.74 -9.02
C TYR A 117 12.14 12.25 -8.99
N ALA A 118 10.98 12.63 -8.46
CA ALA A 118 10.66 14.03 -8.25
C ALA A 118 11.61 14.69 -7.24
N TRP A 119 11.98 13.96 -6.18
CA TRP A 119 13.05 14.39 -5.28
C TRP A 119 14.41 14.47 -5.96
N ILE A 120 14.71 13.61 -6.94
CA ILE A 120 15.92 13.76 -7.80
C ILE A 120 15.86 15.06 -8.60
N MET A 121 14.72 15.40 -9.21
CA MET A 121 14.58 16.65 -9.97
C MET A 121 14.76 17.90 -9.08
N MET A 122 14.43 17.80 -7.79
CA MET A 122 14.61 18.88 -6.82
C MET A 122 16.03 18.93 -6.23
N LEU A 123 16.46 17.83 -5.62
CA LEU A 123 17.62 17.72 -4.72
C LEU A 123 18.74 16.82 -5.28
N GLY A 124 18.62 16.36 -6.53
CA GLY A 124 19.67 15.65 -7.24
C GLY A 124 20.88 16.56 -7.53
N SER A 125 21.95 15.98 -8.07
CA SER A 125 23.19 16.72 -8.39
C SER A 125 22.97 17.91 -9.33
N ASN A 126 21.98 17.84 -10.24
CA ASN A 126 21.58 18.94 -11.11
C ASN A 126 20.16 19.42 -10.80
N GLY A 127 19.69 19.21 -9.57
CA GLY A 127 18.34 19.56 -9.15
C GLY A 127 18.17 21.07 -8.99
N PHE A 128 16.97 21.59 -9.25
CA PHE A 128 16.74 23.03 -9.21
C PHE A 128 16.89 23.64 -7.80
N VAL A 129 16.63 22.87 -6.74
CA VAL A 129 16.85 23.30 -5.35
C VAL A 129 18.34 23.26 -5.02
N THR A 130 19.04 22.19 -5.41
CA THR A 130 20.51 22.08 -5.27
C THR A 130 21.22 23.25 -5.92
N ASN A 131 20.93 23.51 -7.20
CA ASN A 131 21.54 24.60 -7.96
C ASN A 131 21.23 25.98 -7.36
N PHE A 132 20.08 26.16 -6.71
CA PHE A 132 19.73 27.40 -6.04
C PHE A 132 20.60 27.64 -4.80
N PHE A 133 20.80 26.63 -3.95
CA PHE A 133 21.64 26.74 -2.76
C PHE A 133 23.13 26.81 -3.10
N GLU A 134 23.59 26.10 -4.14
CA GLU A 134 24.97 26.19 -4.63
C GLU A 134 25.30 27.61 -5.11
N ARG A 135 24.36 28.31 -5.77
CA ARG A 135 24.53 29.74 -6.14
C ARG A 135 24.68 30.66 -4.93
N LEU A 136 24.18 30.24 -3.76
CA LEU A 136 24.34 30.94 -2.48
C LEU A 136 25.59 30.48 -1.71
N GLY A 137 26.39 29.56 -2.27
CA GLY A 137 27.56 28.98 -1.62
C GLY A 137 27.24 27.95 -0.53
N ILE A 138 26.02 27.41 -0.50
CA ILE A 138 25.56 26.43 0.49
C ILE A 138 25.49 25.05 -0.17
N GLU A 139 26.35 24.13 0.27
CA GLU A 139 26.28 22.72 -0.14
C GLU A 139 25.19 21.99 0.64
N ILE A 140 24.17 21.50 -0.07
CA ILE A 140 23.10 20.71 0.54
C ILE A 140 23.44 19.21 0.51
N PRO A 141 22.97 18.42 1.49
CA PRO A 141 23.12 16.97 1.45
C PRO A 141 22.55 16.38 0.17
N THR A 142 23.26 15.42 -0.42
CA THR A 142 22.79 14.70 -1.61
C THR A 142 21.42 14.06 -1.34
N ILE A 143 20.61 13.77 -2.36
CA ILE A 143 19.38 12.97 -2.20
C ILE A 143 19.60 11.46 -2.38
N TYR A 144 20.77 11.05 -2.89
CA TYR A 144 21.02 9.66 -3.25
C TYR A 144 21.52 8.82 -2.07
N GLY A 145 21.08 7.57 -1.97
CA GLY A 145 21.45 6.64 -0.91
C GLY A 145 20.40 6.57 0.21
N ALA A 146 20.84 6.21 1.41
CA ALA A 146 19.95 5.84 2.50
C ALA A 146 19.04 6.99 2.98
N HIS A 147 19.56 8.20 3.12
CA HIS A 147 18.82 9.36 3.62
C HIS A 147 17.69 9.79 2.69
N GLY A 148 17.89 9.74 1.37
CA GLY A 148 16.79 10.01 0.42
C GLY A 148 15.71 8.95 0.47
N ILE A 149 16.09 7.67 0.58
CA ILE A 149 15.12 6.58 0.76
C ILE A 149 14.31 6.78 2.05
N ILE A 150 14.98 7.12 3.15
CA ILE A 150 14.34 7.40 4.45
C ILE A 150 13.41 8.61 4.35
N LEU A 151 13.82 9.69 3.68
CA LEU A 151 12.99 10.88 3.47
C LEU A 151 11.72 10.53 2.69
N VAL A 152 11.86 9.80 1.58
CA VAL A 152 10.72 9.37 0.77
C VAL A 152 9.79 8.48 1.58
N PHE A 153 10.30 7.46 2.28
CA PHE A 153 9.47 6.58 3.11
C PHE A 153 8.76 7.34 4.23
N THR A 154 9.44 8.29 4.88
CA THR A 154 8.87 9.14 5.92
C THR A 154 7.67 9.93 5.39
N LEU A 155 7.88 10.70 4.33
CA LEU A 155 6.85 11.57 3.75
C LEU A 155 5.75 10.78 3.04
N LYS A 156 6.07 9.61 2.50
CA LYS A 156 5.11 8.76 1.80
C LYS A 156 4.19 8.02 2.74
N PHE A 157 4.71 7.51 3.85
CA PHE A 157 3.98 6.56 4.71
C PHE A 157 3.50 7.17 6.03
N PHE A 158 3.88 8.40 6.41
CA PHE A 158 3.27 9.08 7.57
C PHE A 158 1.73 9.13 7.53
N PRO A 159 1.03 9.20 6.36
CA PRO A 159 -0.43 9.23 6.35
C PRO A 159 -1.07 7.99 6.99
N PHE A 160 -0.43 6.81 6.90
CA PHE A 160 -0.92 5.60 7.57
C PHE A 160 -0.89 5.76 9.09
N VAL A 161 0.21 6.26 9.65
CA VAL A 161 0.33 6.50 11.09
C VAL A 161 -0.64 7.61 11.51
N PHE A 162 -0.72 8.69 10.73
CA PHE A 162 -1.64 9.79 10.96
C PHE A 162 -3.09 9.32 11.07
N LEU A 163 -3.62 8.61 10.07
CA LEU A 163 -5.03 8.20 10.03
C LEU A 163 -5.39 7.21 11.15
N MET A 164 -4.51 6.22 11.40
CA MET A 164 -4.73 5.25 12.48
C MET A 164 -4.67 5.92 13.85
N THR A 165 -3.74 6.86 14.04
CA THR A 165 -3.59 7.57 15.32
C THR A 165 -4.73 8.57 15.54
N GLN A 166 -5.16 9.28 14.50
CA GLN A 166 -6.23 10.27 14.58
C GLN A 166 -7.56 9.62 14.95
N THR A 167 -7.91 8.48 14.32
CA THR A 167 -9.14 7.74 14.65
C THR A 167 -9.15 7.27 16.10
N ALA A 168 -8.02 6.74 16.60
CA ALA A 168 -7.89 6.33 17.99
C ALA A 168 -7.98 7.52 18.96
N LEU A 169 -7.30 8.63 18.67
CA LEU A 169 -7.33 9.83 19.51
C LEU A 169 -8.75 10.41 19.64
N MET A 170 -9.53 10.39 18.57
CA MET A 170 -10.93 10.85 18.59
C MET A 170 -11.85 9.90 19.39
N ALA A 171 -11.47 8.63 19.56
CA ALA A 171 -12.25 7.64 20.31
C ALA A 171 -11.87 7.51 21.80
N VAL A 172 -10.81 8.19 22.25
CA VAL A 172 -10.42 8.21 23.67
C VAL A 172 -11.42 9.04 24.47
N ASN A 173 -12.02 8.43 25.50
CA ASN A 173 -12.92 9.12 26.42
C ASN A 173 -12.17 10.21 27.21
N LYS A 174 -12.70 11.44 27.18
CA LYS A 174 -12.13 12.62 27.80
C LYS A 174 -11.99 12.48 29.33
N SER A 175 -12.84 11.69 29.99
CA SER A 175 -12.82 11.52 31.45
C SER A 175 -11.49 10.99 31.99
N PHE A 176 -10.73 10.22 31.20
CA PHE A 176 -9.38 9.80 31.60
C PHE A 176 -8.39 10.96 31.66
N GLU A 177 -8.53 11.89 30.71
CA GLU A 177 -7.71 13.11 30.63
C GLU A 177 -8.10 14.11 31.73
N ASP A 178 -9.40 14.26 32.00
CA ASP A 178 -9.91 15.12 33.08
C ASP A 178 -9.54 14.58 34.48
N ALA A 179 -9.61 13.26 34.69
CA ALA A 179 -9.18 12.63 35.94
C ALA A 179 -7.67 12.79 36.18
N ALA A 180 -6.85 12.68 35.12
CA ALA A 180 -5.42 12.91 35.23
C ALA A 180 -5.10 14.37 35.57
N GLU A 181 -5.83 15.33 34.98
CA GLU A 181 -5.71 16.76 35.30
C GLU A 181 -6.08 17.05 36.75
N ASN A 182 -7.18 16.46 37.26
CA ASN A 182 -7.58 16.57 38.66
C ASN A 182 -6.54 16.00 39.64
N LEU A 183 -5.79 14.98 39.23
CA LEU A 183 -4.67 14.40 39.99
C LEU A 183 -3.35 15.21 39.85
N GLY A 184 -3.38 16.37 39.21
CA GLY A 184 -2.23 17.27 39.05
C GLY A 184 -1.27 16.92 37.91
N CYS A 185 -1.68 16.07 36.95
CA CYS A 185 -0.83 15.76 35.81
C CYS A 185 -0.73 16.96 34.86
N THR A 186 0.51 17.32 34.49
CA THR A 186 0.75 18.35 33.46
C THR A 186 0.28 17.87 32.08
N PRO A 187 0.04 18.77 31.09
CA PRO A 187 -0.39 18.37 29.75
C PRO A 187 0.53 17.34 29.07
N TRP A 188 1.84 17.48 29.24
CA TRP A 188 2.82 16.51 28.73
C TRP A 188 2.73 15.16 29.45
N GLN A 189 2.62 15.17 30.79
CA GLN A 189 2.47 13.94 31.57
C GLN A 189 1.17 13.21 31.20
N ARG A 190 0.07 13.94 31.03
CA ARG A 190 -1.22 13.41 30.57
C ARG A 190 -1.09 12.76 29.19
N PHE A 191 -0.44 13.42 28.23
CA PHE A 191 -0.19 12.82 26.92
C PHE A 191 0.64 11.53 27.02
N VAL A 192 1.80 11.57 27.68
CA VAL A 192 2.73 10.43 27.70
C VAL A 192 2.24 9.26 28.57
N LYS A 193 1.57 9.54 29.69
CA LYS A 193 1.15 8.51 30.66
C LYS A 193 -0.26 7.98 30.41
N ILE A 194 -1.15 8.78 29.81
CA ILE A 194 -2.56 8.42 29.62
C ILE A 194 -2.87 8.28 28.13
N THR A 195 -2.82 9.37 27.36
CA THR A 195 -3.29 9.36 25.97
C THR A 195 -2.46 8.44 25.08
N LEU A 196 -1.13 8.56 25.10
CA LEU A 196 -0.21 7.82 24.23
C LEU A 196 -0.29 6.29 24.46
N PRO A 197 -0.29 5.76 25.70
CA PRO A 197 -0.48 4.32 25.94
C PRO A 197 -1.83 3.80 25.46
N LEU A 198 -2.89 4.61 25.58
CA LEU A 198 -4.23 4.25 25.10
C LEU A 198 -4.32 4.19 23.58
N VAL A 199 -3.64 5.09 22.86
CA VAL A 199 -3.62 5.10 21.39
C VAL A 199 -2.48 4.29 20.78
N PHE A 200 -1.53 3.83 21.59
CA PHE A 200 -0.39 3.03 21.15
C PHE A 200 -0.76 1.81 20.29
N PRO A 201 -1.86 1.08 20.55
CA PRO A 201 -2.29 -0.01 19.67
C PRO A 201 -2.53 0.43 18.21
N ALA A 202 -3.14 1.59 18.03
CA ALA A 202 -3.42 2.14 16.71
C ALA A 202 -2.15 2.72 16.06
N ILE A 203 -1.31 3.43 16.83
CA ILE A 203 0.01 3.88 16.37
C ILE A 203 0.84 2.70 15.89
N SER A 204 0.90 1.62 16.67
CA SER A 204 1.65 0.40 16.32
C SER A 204 1.13 -0.26 15.05
N THR A 205 -0.18 -0.15 14.80
CA THR A 205 -0.81 -0.65 13.56
C THR A 205 -0.44 0.19 12.35
N GLY A 206 -0.43 1.52 12.47
CA GLY A 206 0.08 2.38 11.40
C GLY A 206 1.58 2.18 11.14
N ALA A 207 2.38 2.07 12.20
CA ALA A 207 3.82 1.90 12.12
C ALA A 207 4.22 0.56 11.48
N ILE A 208 3.55 -0.55 11.81
CA ILE A 208 3.88 -1.84 11.21
C ILE A 208 3.56 -1.86 9.71
N ILE A 209 2.45 -1.23 9.31
CA ILE A 209 2.05 -1.14 7.89
C ILE A 209 3.11 -0.33 7.14
N CYS A 210 3.54 0.79 7.71
CA CYS A 210 4.64 1.59 7.16
C CYS A 210 5.92 0.77 7.00
N PHE A 211 6.31 0.00 8.03
CA PHE A 211 7.52 -0.83 7.98
C PHE A 211 7.45 -1.89 6.89
N VAL A 212 6.36 -2.66 6.84
CA VAL A 212 6.15 -3.73 5.86
C VAL A 212 6.14 -3.17 4.44
N LEU A 213 5.45 -2.03 4.21
CA LEU A 213 5.44 -1.39 2.90
C LEU A 213 6.80 -0.81 2.50
N SER A 214 7.57 -0.29 3.46
CA SER A 214 8.91 0.26 3.21
C SER A 214 9.90 -0.83 2.80
N ILE A 215 9.93 -1.97 3.51
CA ILE A 215 10.86 -3.07 3.16
C ILE A 215 10.44 -3.78 1.86
N ALA A 216 9.16 -3.75 1.53
CA ALA A 216 8.61 -4.32 0.30
C ALA A 216 8.79 -3.39 -0.91
N ASP A 217 9.12 -2.11 -0.71
CA ASP A 217 9.25 -1.15 -1.80
C ASP A 217 10.50 -1.43 -2.63
N PHE A 218 10.29 -1.55 -3.94
CA PHE A 218 11.36 -1.72 -4.92
C PHE A 218 11.74 -0.38 -5.57
N GLY A 219 10.74 0.44 -5.90
CA GLY A 219 10.93 1.58 -6.79
C GLY A 219 11.79 2.69 -6.18
N THR A 220 11.60 3.01 -4.90
CA THR A 220 12.36 4.07 -4.22
C THR A 220 13.84 3.70 -4.11
N PRO A 221 14.23 2.52 -3.57
CA PRO A 221 15.65 2.16 -3.52
C PRO A 221 16.27 1.95 -4.90
N ALA A 222 15.50 1.48 -5.88
CA ALA A 222 15.99 1.31 -7.25
C ALA A 222 16.38 2.64 -7.91
N ILE A 223 15.62 3.71 -7.64
CA ILE A 223 15.85 5.05 -8.22
C ILE A 223 16.87 5.86 -7.40
N LEU A 224 16.74 5.89 -6.07
CA LEU A 224 17.58 6.73 -5.21
C LEU A 224 18.86 6.06 -4.74
N GLY A 225 18.96 4.72 -4.82
CA GLY A 225 19.99 3.97 -4.10
C GLY A 225 21.44 4.28 -4.50
N ARG A 226 21.74 4.52 -5.79
CA ARG A 226 23.12 4.70 -6.32
C ARG A 226 24.16 3.77 -5.68
N GLY A 227 23.91 2.46 -5.70
CA GLY A 227 24.76 1.44 -5.07
C GLY A 227 24.30 1.00 -3.67
N PHE A 228 23.43 1.78 -3.01
CA PHE A 228 22.68 1.34 -1.83
C PHE A 228 21.56 0.38 -2.25
N ARG A 229 21.80 -0.93 -2.10
CA ARG A 229 20.86 -1.98 -2.49
C ARG A 229 20.09 -2.49 -1.27
N THR A 230 18.79 -2.67 -1.44
CA THR A 230 17.87 -3.34 -0.49
C THR A 230 17.57 -4.75 -0.99
N LEU A 231 17.10 -5.64 -0.11
CA LEU A 231 16.65 -6.99 -0.48
C LEU A 231 15.64 -6.99 -1.64
N SER A 232 14.72 -6.02 -1.70
CA SER A 232 13.77 -5.87 -2.82
C SER A 232 14.48 -5.66 -4.15
N THR A 233 15.47 -4.76 -4.21
CA THR A 233 16.29 -4.54 -5.41
C THR A 233 17.18 -5.73 -5.74
N ILE A 234 17.73 -6.40 -4.72
CA ILE A 234 18.58 -7.58 -4.90
C ILE A 234 17.78 -8.74 -5.48
N ALA A 235 16.58 -9.01 -4.96
CA ALA A 235 15.69 -10.06 -5.47
C ALA A 235 15.35 -9.81 -6.95
N PHE A 236 15.06 -8.57 -7.31
CA PHE A 236 14.81 -8.19 -8.71
C PHE A 236 16.04 -8.40 -9.59
N THR A 237 17.23 -7.93 -9.18
CA THR A 237 18.45 -8.08 -9.97
C THR A 237 18.89 -9.53 -10.08
N ALA A 238 18.73 -10.33 -9.01
CA ALA A 238 19.05 -11.76 -9.00
C ALA A 238 18.16 -12.51 -10.00
N TYR A 239 16.86 -12.23 -9.99
CA TYR A 239 15.92 -12.82 -10.94
C TYR A 239 16.27 -12.47 -12.39
N ARG A 240 16.65 -11.21 -12.64
CA ARG A 240 17.10 -10.75 -13.98
C ARG A 240 18.42 -11.39 -14.39
N SER A 241 19.37 -11.62 -13.47
CA SER A 241 20.66 -12.25 -13.80
C SER A 241 20.56 -13.77 -14.00
N GLU A 242 19.58 -14.41 -13.38
CA GLU A 242 19.33 -15.86 -13.48
C GLU A 242 18.37 -16.21 -14.63
N LEU A 243 18.13 -15.27 -15.56
CA LEU A 243 17.30 -15.50 -16.75
C LEU A 243 17.89 -16.63 -17.60
N GLY A 244 17.23 -17.79 -17.59
CA GLY A 244 17.65 -19.00 -18.30
C GLY A 244 17.90 -20.22 -17.40
N GLY A 245 17.98 -20.03 -16.08
CA GLY A 245 18.12 -21.09 -15.07
C GLY A 245 17.03 -21.06 -14.00
N LEU A 246 17.21 -21.85 -12.93
CA LEU A 246 16.33 -21.79 -11.76
C LEU A 246 16.67 -20.56 -10.91
N PRO A 247 15.71 -19.66 -10.60
CA PRO A 247 15.98 -18.40 -9.92
C PRO A 247 16.13 -18.57 -8.39
N THR A 248 17.04 -19.44 -7.94
CA THR A 248 17.10 -19.91 -6.55
C THR A 248 17.52 -18.81 -5.58
N MET A 249 18.44 -17.91 -5.97
CA MET A 249 18.85 -16.80 -5.08
C MET A 249 17.79 -15.72 -4.99
N ALA A 250 17.15 -15.38 -6.10
CA ALA A 250 16.04 -14.41 -6.09
C ALA A 250 14.90 -14.87 -5.17
N VAL A 251 14.56 -16.15 -5.25
CA VAL A 251 13.56 -16.82 -4.42
C VAL A 251 14.00 -16.90 -2.95
N THR A 252 15.26 -17.20 -2.67
CA THR A 252 15.80 -17.26 -1.29
C THR A 252 15.77 -15.90 -0.60
N VAL A 253 16.20 -14.84 -1.29
CA VAL A 253 16.09 -13.46 -0.79
C VAL A 253 14.62 -13.08 -0.54
N SER A 254 13.74 -13.49 -1.44
CA SER A 254 12.29 -13.29 -1.32
C SER A 254 11.70 -13.96 -0.07
N MET A 255 12.13 -15.17 0.26
CA MET A 255 11.73 -15.88 1.47
C MET A 255 12.17 -15.14 2.75
N ILE A 256 13.37 -14.57 2.75
CA ILE A 256 13.86 -13.77 3.88
C ILE A 256 13.01 -12.51 4.07
N MET A 257 12.60 -11.84 2.98
CA MET A 257 11.68 -10.71 3.07
C MET A 257 10.32 -11.11 3.66
N ILE A 258 9.75 -12.25 3.23
CA ILE A 258 8.51 -12.78 3.82
C ILE A 258 8.70 -13.04 5.31
N ALA A 259 9.81 -13.67 5.71
CA ALA A 259 10.13 -13.96 7.10
C ALA A 259 10.22 -12.67 7.94
N ILE A 260 10.89 -11.63 7.44
CA ILE A 260 10.97 -10.32 8.13
C ILE A 260 9.58 -9.71 8.29
N SER A 261 8.76 -9.66 7.24
CA SER A 261 7.38 -9.14 7.32
C SER A 261 6.53 -9.92 8.33
N MET A 262 6.65 -11.25 8.32
CA MET A 262 5.89 -12.13 9.22
C MET A 262 6.33 -11.96 10.68
N LEU A 263 7.64 -11.91 10.94
CA LEU A 263 8.19 -11.66 12.27
C LEU A 263 7.75 -10.29 12.80
N ALA A 264 7.76 -9.27 11.95
CA ALA A 264 7.31 -7.93 12.32
C ALA A 264 5.82 -7.93 12.73
N LEU A 265 4.96 -8.60 11.95
CA LEU A 265 3.54 -8.74 12.29
C LEU A 265 3.33 -9.55 13.58
N LEU A 266 4.05 -10.66 13.77
CA LEU A 266 3.95 -11.49 14.96
C LEU A 266 4.41 -10.74 16.21
N ALA A 267 5.50 -9.97 16.10
CA ALA A 267 5.99 -9.10 17.16
C ALA A 267 4.93 -8.07 17.54
N GLN A 268 4.34 -7.39 16.55
CA GLN A 268 3.28 -6.42 16.76
C GLN A 268 2.05 -7.06 17.44
N ARG A 269 1.58 -8.23 16.97
CA ARG A 269 0.47 -8.97 17.60
C ARG A 269 0.76 -9.35 19.04
N ARG A 270 1.98 -9.81 19.36
CA ARG A 270 2.37 -10.15 20.74
C ARG A 270 2.39 -8.92 21.65
N ILE A 271 2.88 -7.78 21.15
CA ILE A 271 2.88 -6.50 21.89
C ILE A 271 1.44 -6.02 22.17
N LEU A 272 0.52 -6.25 21.24
CA LEU A 272 -0.89 -5.86 21.32
C LEU A 272 -1.74 -6.80 22.19
N ALA A 273 -1.39 -8.08 22.28
CA ALA A 273 -2.22 -9.10 22.94
C ALA A 273 -2.58 -8.79 24.41
N ARG A 274 -1.76 -7.97 25.09
CA ARG A 274 -1.98 -7.57 26.50
C ARG A 274 -2.58 -6.16 26.65
N ARG A 275 -2.81 -5.43 25.56
CA ARG A 275 -3.28 -4.04 25.60
C ARG A 275 -4.76 -3.98 25.24
N ARG A 276 -5.58 -3.50 26.18
CA ARG A 276 -7.01 -3.27 25.95
C ARG A 276 -7.18 -1.98 25.15
N TYR A 277 -7.93 -2.03 24.04
CA TYR A 277 -8.35 -0.83 23.32
C TYR A 277 -9.22 0.01 24.26
N ALA A 278 -8.83 1.26 24.53
CA ALA A 278 -9.76 2.22 25.11
C ALA A 278 -10.68 2.71 23.99
N SER A 279 -11.82 2.04 23.83
CA SER A 279 -12.94 2.59 23.07
C SER A 279 -14.01 2.97 24.08
N GLY A 280 -14.12 4.28 24.33
CA GLY A 280 -15.24 4.84 25.07
C GLY A 280 -15.91 5.85 24.17
N LEU A 281 -17.00 5.44 23.50
CA LEU A 281 -17.81 6.35 22.66
C LEU A 281 -18.61 7.38 23.49
N THR A 282 -18.44 7.36 24.82
CA THR A 282 -19.03 8.31 25.76
C THR A 282 -18.01 9.40 26.09
N ASN A 283 -18.48 10.65 26.19
CA ASN A 283 -17.67 11.83 26.55
C ASN A 283 -16.46 12.06 25.61
N LEU A 284 -16.75 12.35 24.35
CA LEU A 284 -15.74 12.60 23.31
C LEU A 284 -14.86 13.83 23.63
N PRO A 285 -13.61 13.85 23.18
CA PRO A 285 -12.68 14.93 23.44
C PRO A 285 -13.16 16.25 22.81
N VAL A 286 -13.17 17.32 23.61
CA VAL A 286 -13.50 18.67 23.14
C VAL A 286 -12.23 19.32 22.57
N LYS A 287 -12.34 19.92 21.38
CA LYS A 287 -11.22 20.61 20.75
C LYS A 287 -10.93 21.92 21.44
N MET A 288 -9.64 22.20 21.63
CA MET A 288 -9.15 23.43 22.24
C MET A 288 -8.77 24.47 21.18
N HIS A 289 -8.92 25.75 21.51
CA HIS A 289 -8.39 26.85 20.71
C HIS A 289 -7.02 27.24 21.25
N LEU A 290 -6.01 27.26 20.37
CA LEU A 290 -4.69 27.75 20.71
C LEU A 290 -4.62 29.27 20.46
N THR A 291 -3.92 29.99 21.33
CA THR A 291 -3.67 31.43 21.17
C THR A 291 -2.17 31.72 21.13
N GLY A 292 -1.77 32.84 20.49
CA GLY A 292 -0.38 33.28 20.42
C GLY A 292 0.53 32.43 19.52
N TRP A 293 1.81 32.33 19.87
CA TRP A 293 2.85 31.69 19.06
C TRP A 293 2.65 30.18 18.89
N GLN A 294 2.04 29.50 19.86
CA GLN A 294 1.76 28.06 19.81
C GLN A 294 0.79 27.73 18.68
N ASN A 295 -0.20 28.61 18.45
CA ASN A 295 -1.13 28.47 17.33
C ASN A 295 -0.38 28.53 15.99
N ILE A 296 0.51 29.52 15.84
CA ILE A 296 1.33 29.69 14.62
C ILE A 296 2.21 28.45 14.40
N ALA A 297 2.89 27.96 15.43
CA ALA A 297 3.78 26.80 15.33
C ALA A 297 3.02 25.52 14.92
N VAL A 298 1.85 25.26 15.52
CA VAL A 298 1.02 24.11 15.19
C VAL A 298 0.48 24.21 13.76
N HIS A 299 0.02 25.38 13.34
CA HIS A 299 -0.42 25.61 11.97
C HIS A 299 0.72 25.43 10.97
N LEU A 300 1.90 26.01 11.23
CA LEU A 300 3.07 25.90 10.38
C LEU A 300 3.53 24.45 10.24
N PHE A 301 3.57 23.70 11.34
CA PHE A 301 3.89 22.28 11.31
C PHE A 301 2.87 21.49 10.48
N CYS A 302 1.56 21.65 10.74
CA CYS A 302 0.53 20.86 10.07
C CYS A 302 0.46 21.15 8.56
N HIS A 303 0.49 22.42 8.18
CA HIS A 303 0.48 22.80 6.77
C HIS A 303 1.81 22.48 6.10
N GLY A 304 2.94 22.78 6.75
CA GLY A 304 4.27 22.50 6.23
C GLY A 304 4.52 21.01 6.00
N ALA A 305 4.16 20.14 6.94
CA ALA A 305 4.33 18.70 6.80
C ALA A 305 3.60 18.14 5.57
N VAL A 306 2.35 18.55 5.37
CA VAL A 306 1.52 18.08 4.25
C VAL A 306 1.95 18.72 2.93
N LEU A 307 2.33 20.00 2.92
CA LEU A 307 2.85 20.67 1.72
C LEU A 307 4.16 20.04 1.26
N ILE A 308 5.12 19.83 2.18
CA ILE A 308 6.40 19.17 1.88
C ILE A 308 6.17 17.76 1.32
N ALA A 309 5.23 17.02 1.90
CA ALA A 309 4.90 15.69 1.40
C ALA A 309 4.21 15.71 0.03
N MET A 310 3.50 16.79 -0.31
CA MET A 310 2.84 16.98 -1.61
C MET A 310 3.78 17.55 -2.69
N LEU A 311 4.92 18.14 -2.32
CA LEU A 311 5.89 18.73 -3.26
C LEU A 311 6.23 17.81 -4.44
N PRO A 312 6.51 16.50 -4.26
CA PRO A 312 6.81 15.62 -5.39
C PRO A 312 5.70 15.58 -6.44
N ASN A 313 4.44 15.55 -6.02
CA ASN A 313 3.29 15.54 -6.93
C ASN A 313 3.18 16.87 -7.68
N LEU A 314 3.38 17.99 -6.98
CA LEU A 314 3.36 19.32 -7.58
C LEU A 314 4.49 19.51 -8.59
N VAL A 315 5.70 19.05 -8.26
CA VAL A 315 6.87 19.13 -9.14
C VAL A 315 6.66 18.30 -10.40
N VAL A 316 6.11 17.10 -10.29
CA VAL A 316 5.82 16.24 -11.45
C VAL A 316 4.79 16.88 -12.37
N VAL A 317 3.70 17.42 -11.81
CA VAL A 317 2.68 18.12 -12.58
C VAL A 317 3.26 19.38 -13.24
N TYR A 318 4.08 20.14 -12.52
CA TYR A 318 4.73 21.33 -13.08
C TYR A 318 5.69 20.97 -14.23
N THR A 319 6.58 20.00 -13.99
CA THR A 319 7.59 19.56 -14.97
C THR A 319 6.99 18.90 -16.19
N SER A 320 5.78 18.31 -16.11
CA SER A 320 5.11 17.75 -17.29
C SER A 320 4.68 18.79 -18.32
N PHE A 321 4.54 20.06 -17.93
CA PHE A 321 4.24 21.18 -18.83
C PHE A 321 5.47 21.97 -19.27
N LEU A 322 6.68 21.59 -18.82
CA LEU A 322 7.90 22.22 -19.30
C LEU A 322 8.21 21.76 -20.72
N LYS A 323 8.68 22.71 -21.53
CA LYS A 323 9.11 22.42 -22.89
C LYS A 323 10.32 21.48 -22.84
N THR A 324 10.41 20.55 -23.80
CA THR A 324 11.53 19.60 -23.88
C THR A 324 12.11 19.53 -25.28
N ASN A 325 13.43 19.40 -25.39
CA ASN A 325 14.12 18.99 -26.61
C ASN A 325 14.82 17.65 -26.36
N GLY A 326 14.20 16.56 -26.82
CA GLY A 326 14.60 15.21 -26.41
C GLY A 326 14.47 15.02 -24.88
N PRO A 327 15.47 14.43 -24.20
CA PRO A 327 15.40 14.18 -22.76
C PRO A 327 15.54 15.46 -21.90
N VAL A 328 16.00 16.57 -22.49
CA VAL A 328 16.37 17.78 -21.75
C VAL A 328 15.21 18.77 -21.70
N PHE A 329 14.96 19.31 -20.51
CA PHE A 329 14.05 20.45 -20.33
C PHE A 329 14.66 21.71 -20.94
N VAL A 330 13.88 22.40 -21.77
CA VAL A 330 14.23 23.71 -22.30
C VAL A 330 13.32 24.76 -21.66
N GLY A 331 13.83 25.99 -21.51
CA GLY A 331 13.06 27.06 -20.88
C GLY A 331 11.72 27.31 -21.57
N GLY A 332 10.69 27.58 -20.76
CA GLY A 332 9.32 27.82 -21.22
C GLY A 332 8.38 26.63 -21.03
N PHE A 333 7.10 26.85 -21.31
CA PHE A 333 6.06 25.84 -21.24
C PHE A 333 5.79 25.23 -22.62
N GLY A 334 5.39 23.97 -22.66
CA GLY A 334 5.09 23.24 -23.88
C GLY A 334 4.40 21.91 -23.63
N MET A 335 3.86 21.32 -24.70
CA MET A 335 3.10 20.04 -24.67
C MET A 335 3.88 18.90 -25.34
N GLU A 336 5.18 19.09 -25.61
CA GLU A 336 6.03 18.13 -26.30
C GLU A 336 6.15 16.82 -25.52
N SER A 337 6.19 16.88 -24.18
CA SER A 337 6.19 15.69 -23.32
C SER A 337 4.93 14.85 -23.51
N TYR A 338 3.76 15.47 -23.63
CA TYR A 338 2.49 14.77 -23.92
C TYR A 338 2.42 14.25 -25.36
N ALA A 339 2.94 15.01 -26.33
CA ALA A 339 3.01 14.55 -27.72
C ALA A 339 3.92 13.33 -27.87
N ARG A 340 5.06 13.31 -27.17
CA ARG A 340 5.97 12.15 -27.09
C ARG A 340 5.32 10.98 -26.37
N MET A 341 4.64 11.22 -25.25
CA MET A 341 3.88 10.20 -24.53
C MET A 341 2.91 9.46 -25.46
N TRP A 342 2.12 10.20 -26.26
CA TRP A 342 1.16 9.58 -27.18
C TRP A 342 1.83 8.82 -28.34
N ARG A 343 3.02 9.25 -28.76
CA ARG A 343 3.78 8.60 -29.83
C ARG A 343 4.54 7.35 -29.37
N GLN A 344 5.12 7.40 -28.17
CA GLN A 344 6.07 6.40 -27.67
C GLN A 344 5.46 5.43 -26.66
N ALA A 345 4.42 5.83 -25.93
CA ALA A 345 3.83 5.03 -24.85
C ALA A 345 2.28 4.94 -24.88
N PRO A 346 1.58 4.93 -26.04
CA PRO A 346 0.12 4.83 -26.05
C PRO A 346 -0.36 3.48 -25.49
N GLU A 347 0.36 2.39 -25.79
CA GLU A 347 0.06 1.05 -25.28
C GLU A 347 0.21 0.97 -23.76
N ALA A 348 1.18 1.67 -23.18
CA ALA A 348 1.40 1.66 -21.74
C ALA A 348 0.20 2.24 -20.97
N ILE A 349 -0.44 3.27 -21.51
CA ILE A 349 -1.67 3.85 -20.96
C ILE A 349 -2.80 2.83 -21.07
N GLY A 350 -3.04 2.30 -22.28
CA GLY A 350 -4.10 1.31 -22.55
C GLY A 350 -3.99 0.07 -21.66
N ASN A 351 -2.81 -0.54 -21.60
CA ASN A 351 -2.50 -1.72 -20.79
C ASN A 351 -2.71 -1.47 -19.30
N SER A 352 -2.34 -0.29 -18.78
CA SER A 352 -2.54 0.04 -17.36
C SER A 352 -4.02 0.04 -16.98
N PHE A 353 -4.85 0.68 -17.80
CA PHE A 353 -6.29 0.70 -17.58
C PHE A 353 -6.90 -0.68 -17.79
N LEU A 354 -6.54 -1.37 -18.88
CA LEU A 354 -7.06 -2.70 -19.19
C LEU A 354 -6.78 -3.69 -18.06
N PHE A 355 -5.52 -3.79 -17.61
CA PHE A 355 -5.13 -4.76 -16.60
C PHE A 355 -5.71 -4.40 -15.22
N ALA A 356 -5.70 -3.12 -14.84
CA ALA A 356 -6.27 -2.68 -13.57
C ALA A 356 -7.80 -2.86 -13.53
N LEU A 357 -8.53 -2.50 -14.59
CA LEU A 357 -9.98 -2.65 -14.66
C LEU A 357 -10.40 -4.13 -14.72
N ALA A 358 -9.71 -4.96 -15.51
CA ALA A 358 -9.97 -6.39 -15.55
C ALA A 358 -9.75 -7.05 -14.18
N ALA A 359 -8.65 -6.72 -13.49
CA ALA A 359 -8.40 -7.20 -12.15
C ALA A 359 -9.48 -6.71 -11.17
N VAL A 360 -9.88 -5.45 -11.23
CA VAL A 360 -10.91 -4.88 -10.34
C VAL A 360 -12.29 -5.47 -10.59
N ALA A 361 -12.63 -5.82 -11.83
CA ALA A 361 -13.86 -6.54 -12.13
C ALA A 361 -13.88 -7.90 -11.40
N LEU A 362 -12.78 -8.66 -11.47
CA LEU A 362 -12.63 -9.91 -10.70
C LEU A 362 -12.69 -9.64 -9.19
N ILE A 363 -11.99 -8.62 -8.68
CA ILE A 363 -12.01 -8.26 -7.26
C ILE A 363 -13.42 -7.93 -6.80
N THR A 364 -14.19 -7.18 -7.59
CA THR A 364 -15.56 -6.77 -7.24
C THR A 364 -16.47 -7.99 -7.08
N ILE A 365 -16.41 -8.92 -8.03
CA ILE A 365 -17.19 -10.15 -8.01
C ILE A 365 -16.80 -11.00 -6.79
N PHE A 366 -15.50 -11.31 -6.64
CA PHE A 366 -15.04 -12.16 -5.56
C PHE A 366 -15.20 -11.50 -4.18
N SER A 367 -15.05 -10.19 -4.05
CA SER A 367 -15.21 -9.49 -2.77
C SER A 367 -16.63 -9.60 -2.23
N ALA A 368 -17.64 -9.53 -3.11
CA ALA A 368 -19.04 -9.72 -2.73
C ALA A 368 -19.29 -11.11 -2.13
N PHE A 369 -18.76 -12.16 -2.76
CA PHE A 369 -18.91 -13.54 -2.28
C PHE A 369 -18.04 -13.86 -1.06
N ILE A 370 -16.78 -13.44 -1.06
CA ILE A 370 -15.84 -13.70 0.03
C ILE A 370 -16.29 -12.99 1.31
N SER A 371 -16.70 -11.72 1.21
CA SER A 371 -17.20 -10.99 2.40
C SER A 371 -18.45 -11.66 2.97
N TYR A 372 -19.35 -12.16 2.12
CA TYR A 372 -20.49 -12.94 2.56
C TYR A 372 -20.05 -14.18 3.34
N VAL A 373 -19.13 -14.99 2.79
CA VAL A 373 -18.62 -16.18 3.46
C VAL A 373 -17.97 -15.83 4.79
N ILE A 374 -17.14 -14.79 4.85
CA ILE A 374 -16.44 -14.37 6.09
C ILE A 374 -17.43 -13.91 7.18
N VAL A 375 -18.52 -13.21 6.82
CA VAL A 375 -19.43 -12.61 7.80
C VAL A 375 -20.58 -13.54 8.17
N ARG A 376 -21.14 -14.27 7.21
CA ARG A 376 -22.37 -15.06 7.41
C ARG A 376 -22.09 -16.54 7.72
N ARG A 377 -20.89 -17.06 7.42
CA ARG A 377 -20.57 -18.49 7.64
C ARG A 377 -19.67 -18.66 8.85
N GLU A 378 -20.20 -19.25 9.91
CA GLU A 378 -19.43 -19.63 11.09
C GLU A 378 -18.69 -20.97 10.89
N THR A 379 -17.81 -21.03 9.89
CA THR A 379 -17.04 -22.24 9.56
C THR A 379 -15.54 -22.00 9.68
N ARG A 380 -14.79 -23.07 9.94
CA ARG A 380 -13.31 -23.03 9.89
C ARG A 380 -12.77 -22.53 8.55
N ALA A 381 -13.47 -22.86 7.45
CA ALA A 381 -13.13 -22.39 6.11
C ALA A 381 -13.26 -20.87 5.98
N ALA A 382 -14.32 -20.26 6.51
CA ALA A 382 -14.48 -18.81 6.53
C ALA A 382 -13.36 -18.11 7.33
N GLY A 383 -12.98 -18.68 8.48
CA GLY A 383 -11.84 -18.20 9.27
C GLY A 383 -10.50 -18.33 8.51
N ALA A 384 -10.29 -19.44 7.80
CA ALA A 384 -9.11 -19.64 6.95
C ALA A 384 -9.05 -18.63 5.80
N ILE A 385 -10.18 -18.35 5.14
CA ILE A 385 -10.27 -17.33 4.09
C ILE A 385 -9.92 -15.95 4.64
N ASP A 386 -10.48 -15.54 5.79
CA ASP A 386 -10.16 -14.24 6.42
C ASP A 386 -8.67 -14.13 6.79
N PHE A 387 -8.05 -15.22 7.24
CA PHE A 387 -6.61 -15.28 7.50
C PHE A 387 -5.79 -15.16 6.21
N LEU A 388 -6.16 -15.89 5.14
CA LEU A 388 -5.48 -15.83 3.86
C LEU A 388 -5.53 -14.44 3.23
N MET A 389 -6.56 -13.64 3.51
CA MET A 389 -6.64 -12.23 3.08
C MET A 389 -5.55 -11.33 3.68
N MET A 390 -4.83 -11.78 4.71
CA MET A 390 -3.70 -11.03 5.27
C MET A 390 -2.39 -11.26 4.51
N VAL A 391 -2.24 -12.43 3.88
CA VAL A 391 -0.99 -12.84 3.23
C VAL A 391 -0.58 -11.89 2.09
N PRO A 392 -1.47 -11.40 1.20
CA PRO A 392 -1.07 -10.49 0.14
C PRO A 392 -0.46 -9.16 0.61
N TYR A 393 -0.79 -8.71 1.83
CA TYR A 393 -0.17 -7.51 2.42
C TYR A 393 1.26 -7.76 2.91
N LEU A 394 1.58 -9.00 3.29
CA LEU A 394 2.86 -9.39 3.87
C LEU A 394 3.90 -9.73 2.80
N VAL A 395 3.43 -10.24 1.66
CA VAL A 395 4.28 -10.69 0.56
C VAL A 395 4.63 -9.51 -0.34
N PRO A 396 5.92 -9.13 -0.48
CA PRO A 396 6.33 -8.06 -1.39
C PRO A 396 5.98 -8.37 -2.85
N GLY A 397 5.80 -7.32 -3.67
CA GLY A 397 5.33 -7.49 -5.04
C GLY A 397 6.30 -8.25 -5.93
N VAL A 398 7.60 -8.03 -5.74
CA VAL A 398 8.67 -8.79 -6.39
C VAL A 398 8.55 -10.29 -6.07
N VAL A 399 8.32 -10.63 -4.79
CA VAL A 399 8.20 -12.03 -4.35
C VAL A 399 6.99 -12.71 -4.97
N MET A 400 5.83 -12.04 -4.93
CA MET A 400 4.61 -12.58 -5.51
C MET A 400 4.75 -12.76 -7.03
N ALA A 401 5.39 -11.82 -7.72
CA ALA A 401 5.62 -11.93 -9.16
C ALA A 401 6.60 -13.04 -9.53
N ILE A 402 7.71 -13.21 -8.81
CA ILE A 402 8.63 -14.34 -9.02
C ILE A 402 7.88 -15.67 -8.81
N GLY A 403 7.05 -15.78 -7.77
CA GLY A 403 6.21 -16.95 -7.54
C GLY A 403 5.23 -17.21 -8.68
N PHE A 404 4.61 -16.17 -9.23
CA PHE A 404 3.71 -16.29 -10.37
C PHE A 404 4.44 -16.80 -11.62
N VAL A 405 5.60 -16.24 -11.94
CA VAL A 405 6.36 -16.66 -13.13
C VAL A 405 6.86 -18.10 -12.98
N THR A 406 7.41 -18.46 -11.83
CA THR A 406 7.91 -19.82 -11.55
C THR A 406 6.83 -20.90 -11.42
N THR A 407 5.55 -20.50 -11.37
CA THR A 407 4.39 -21.41 -11.24
C THR A 407 3.57 -21.52 -12.52
N PHE A 408 3.29 -20.39 -13.19
CA PHE A 408 2.32 -20.30 -14.28
C PHE A 408 2.96 -20.06 -15.65
N ARG A 409 4.19 -19.53 -15.68
CA ARG A 409 4.97 -19.46 -16.92
C ARG A 409 5.80 -20.73 -17.11
N THR A 410 6.23 -21.34 -16.00
CA THR A 410 7.03 -22.57 -15.98
C THR A 410 6.35 -23.60 -15.06
N GLY A 411 6.30 -24.88 -15.46
CA GLY A 411 5.73 -25.97 -14.66
C GLY A 411 4.39 -26.54 -15.18
N PHE A 412 3.68 -27.30 -14.34
CA PHE A 412 2.47 -28.04 -14.72
C PHE A 412 1.27 -27.14 -15.11
N LEU A 413 1.25 -25.90 -14.63
CA LEU A 413 0.25 -24.89 -14.99
C LEU A 413 0.77 -23.89 -16.04
N SER A 414 1.76 -24.31 -16.85
CA SER A 414 2.37 -23.46 -17.89
C SER A 414 1.39 -23.07 -18.99
N GLY A 415 1.57 -21.87 -19.56
CA GLY A 415 0.88 -21.45 -20.78
C GLY A 415 0.16 -20.10 -20.69
N MET A 416 0.22 -19.42 -19.54
CA MET A 416 -0.37 -18.08 -19.41
C MET A 416 0.55 -17.01 -19.99
N GLY A 417 0.01 -16.17 -20.88
CA GLY A 417 0.69 -14.97 -21.37
C GLY A 417 0.86 -13.90 -20.28
N ALA A 418 1.80 -12.97 -20.49
CA ALA A 418 2.13 -11.93 -19.51
C ALA A 418 0.91 -11.09 -19.09
N ALA A 419 0.02 -10.76 -20.02
CA ALA A 419 -1.17 -9.96 -19.73
C ALA A 419 -2.09 -10.64 -18.69
N TRP A 420 -2.38 -11.93 -18.86
CA TRP A 420 -3.18 -12.69 -17.90
C TRP A 420 -2.48 -12.85 -16.56
N LEU A 421 -1.16 -13.09 -16.56
CA LEU A 421 -0.39 -13.14 -15.33
C LEU A 421 -0.43 -11.82 -14.56
N LEU A 422 -0.35 -10.68 -15.25
CA LEU A 422 -0.48 -9.35 -14.63
C LEU A 422 -1.88 -9.14 -14.06
N ILE A 423 -2.93 -9.47 -14.80
CA ILE A 423 -4.32 -9.34 -14.33
C ILE A 423 -4.54 -10.19 -13.07
N LEU A 424 -4.11 -11.45 -13.08
CA LEU A 424 -4.27 -12.36 -11.94
C LEU A 424 -3.40 -11.95 -10.74
N LEU A 425 -2.19 -11.46 -10.99
CA LEU A 425 -1.32 -10.91 -9.95
C LEU A 425 -1.99 -9.70 -9.28
N TYR A 426 -2.51 -8.75 -10.07
CA TYR A 426 -3.19 -7.58 -9.55
C TYR A 426 -4.46 -7.98 -8.79
N PHE A 427 -5.24 -8.92 -9.33
CA PHE A 427 -6.42 -9.48 -8.69
C PHE A 427 -6.08 -10.02 -7.30
N ILE A 428 -5.19 -11.01 -7.19
CA ILE A 428 -4.93 -11.67 -5.90
C ILE A 428 -4.29 -10.72 -4.88
N ARG A 429 -3.42 -9.80 -5.36
CA ARG A 429 -2.68 -8.87 -4.51
C ARG A 429 -3.57 -7.76 -3.97
N ARG A 430 -4.58 -7.32 -4.74
CA ARG A 430 -5.49 -6.23 -4.36
C ARG A 430 -6.87 -6.69 -3.88
N LEU A 431 -7.17 -7.99 -3.99
CA LEU A 431 -8.40 -8.60 -3.48
C LEU A 431 -8.74 -8.21 -2.02
N PRO A 432 -7.78 -8.16 -1.07
CA PRO A 432 -8.12 -7.84 0.31
C PRO A 432 -8.72 -6.44 0.52
N TYR A 433 -8.40 -5.44 -0.32
CA TYR A 433 -8.96 -4.10 -0.21
C TYR A 433 -10.48 -4.11 -0.46
N GLY A 434 -10.91 -4.80 -1.52
CA GLY A 434 -12.32 -5.05 -1.80
C GLY A 434 -13.01 -5.80 -0.66
N VAL A 435 -12.47 -6.96 -0.28
CA VAL A 435 -13.04 -7.83 0.76
C VAL A 435 -13.21 -7.11 2.09
N ARG A 436 -12.19 -6.36 2.57
CA ARG A 436 -12.25 -5.66 3.86
C ARG A 436 -13.31 -4.56 3.87
N SER A 437 -13.39 -3.78 2.79
CA SER A 437 -14.41 -2.72 2.64
C SER A 437 -15.83 -3.29 2.62
N THR A 438 -16.06 -4.35 1.82
CA THR A 438 -17.36 -5.01 1.73
C THR A 438 -17.75 -5.69 3.05
N THR A 439 -16.80 -6.37 3.71
CA THR A 439 -17.00 -7.00 5.02
C THR A 439 -17.41 -5.98 6.08
N SER A 440 -16.78 -4.81 6.11
CA SER A 440 -17.13 -3.72 7.04
C SER A 440 -18.57 -3.24 6.84
N SER A 441 -19.02 -3.13 5.59
CA SER A 441 -20.40 -2.75 5.28
C SER A 441 -21.40 -3.86 5.60
N LEU A 442 -21.06 -5.12 5.28
CA LEU A 442 -21.95 -6.26 5.51
C LEU A 442 -22.22 -6.51 7.00
N ARG A 443 -21.21 -6.30 7.86
CA ARG A 443 -21.35 -6.44 9.33
C ARG A 443 -22.36 -5.48 9.95
N GLN A 444 -22.65 -4.35 9.29
CA GLN A 444 -23.64 -3.38 9.76
C GLN A 444 -25.09 -3.81 9.42
N ILE A 445 -25.27 -4.79 8.53
CA ILE A 445 -26.58 -5.24 8.05
C ILE A 445 -27.03 -6.47 8.84
N LYS A 446 -28.18 -6.34 9.53
CA LYS A 446 -28.78 -7.43 10.32
C LYS A 446 -29.06 -8.68 9.46
N PRO A 447 -28.71 -9.89 9.92
CA PRO A 447 -28.99 -11.14 9.20
C PRO A 447 -30.48 -11.34 8.86
N SER A 448 -31.38 -10.86 9.73
CA SER A 448 -32.83 -11.03 9.61
C SER A 448 -33.43 -10.51 8.30
N MET A 449 -32.82 -9.50 7.67
CA MET A 449 -33.28 -8.97 6.37
C MET A 449 -33.20 -10.02 5.26
N GLU A 450 -32.15 -10.84 5.29
CA GLU A 450 -31.91 -11.88 4.31
C GLU A 450 -32.72 -13.14 4.63
N GLU A 451 -32.78 -13.50 5.91
CA GLU A 451 -33.59 -14.64 6.40
C GLU A 451 -35.07 -14.47 6.08
N ALA A 452 -35.60 -13.25 6.14
CA ALA A 452 -36.97 -12.93 5.73
C ALA A 452 -37.22 -13.24 4.25
N ALA A 453 -36.29 -12.87 3.36
CA ALA A 453 -36.42 -13.15 1.93
C ALA A 453 -36.36 -14.65 1.64
N ILE A 454 -35.49 -15.39 2.34
CA ILE A 454 -35.40 -16.86 2.22
C ILE A 454 -36.68 -17.53 2.73
N ASN A 455 -37.24 -17.05 3.85
CA ASN A 455 -38.49 -17.56 4.42
C ASN A 455 -39.69 -17.35 3.46
N LEU A 456 -39.70 -16.24 2.72
CA LEU A 456 -40.68 -15.98 1.65
C LEU A 456 -40.45 -16.80 0.37
N GLY A 457 -39.51 -17.75 0.38
CA GLY A 457 -39.26 -18.70 -0.71
C GLY A 457 -38.17 -18.28 -1.71
N ALA A 458 -37.45 -17.17 -1.48
CA ALA A 458 -36.33 -16.80 -2.35
C ALA A 458 -35.14 -17.76 -2.12
N PRO A 459 -34.53 -18.34 -3.19
CA PRO A 459 -33.35 -19.16 -3.01
C PRO A 459 -32.16 -18.30 -2.53
N PRO A 460 -31.15 -18.88 -1.85
CA PRO A 460 -30.07 -18.14 -1.20
C PRO A 460 -29.32 -17.14 -2.10
N LEU A 461 -29.05 -17.51 -3.36
CA LEU A 461 -28.41 -16.59 -4.32
C LEU A 461 -29.33 -15.42 -4.69
N THR A 462 -30.63 -15.65 -4.84
CA THR A 462 -31.59 -14.58 -5.15
C THR A 462 -31.76 -13.64 -3.96
N ALA A 463 -31.84 -14.17 -2.74
CA ALA A 463 -31.84 -13.36 -1.52
C ALA A 463 -30.58 -12.49 -1.43
N PHE A 464 -29.41 -13.07 -1.73
CA PHE A 464 -28.18 -12.30 -1.79
C PHE A 464 -28.19 -11.22 -2.88
N LEU A 465 -28.50 -11.56 -4.13
CA LEU A 465 -28.44 -10.61 -5.25
C LEU A 465 -29.47 -9.48 -5.14
N LYS A 466 -30.67 -9.75 -4.60
CA LYS A 466 -31.76 -8.77 -4.54
C LYS A 466 -31.84 -8.01 -3.21
N VAL A 467 -31.33 -8.57 -2.11
CA VAL A 467 -31.42 -7.95 -0.78
C VAL A 467 -30.04 -7.56 -0.27
N THR A 468 -29.13 -8.53 -0.12
CA THR A 468 -27.83 -8.28 0.52
C THR A 468 -26.90 -7.44 -0.35
N LEU A 469 -26.78 -7.75 -1.65
CA LEU A 469 -25.87 -7.11 -2.60
C LEU A 469 -26.16 -5.61 -2.77
N PRO A 470 -27.41 -5.15 -2.99
CA PRO A 470 -27.71 -3.72 -3.08
C PRO A 470 -27.36 -2.95 -1.79
N LEU A 471 -27.54 -3.58 -0.63
CA LEU A 471 -27.23 -2.95 0.66
C LEU A 471 -25.72 -2.81 0.91
N ILE A 472 -24.91 -3.78 0.45
CA ILE A 472 -23.44 -3.72 0.54
C ILE A 472 -22.78 -3.00 -0.64
N LEU A 473 -23.53 -2.67 -1.70
CA LEU A 473 -23.00 -2.12 -2.95
C LEU A 473 -22.11 -0.89 -2.74
N PRO A 474 -22.42 0.08 -1.85
CA PRO A 474 -21.54 1.23 -1.69
C PRO A 474 -20.20 0.86 -1.03
N GLY A 475 -20.21 -0.08 -0.09
CA GLY A 475 -18.98 -0.63 0.49
C GLY A 475 -18.14 -1.40 -0.53
N LEU A 476 -18.82 -2.12 -1.43
CA LEU A 476 -18.20 -2.79 -2.55
C LEU A 476 -17.57 -1.80 -3.53
N ILE A 477 -18.28 -0.74 -3.94
CA ILE A 477 -17.77 0.31 -4.84
C ILE A 477 -16.52 0.98 -4.24
N VAL A 478 -16.55 1.37 -2.96
CA VAL A 478 -15.39 1.96 -2.28
C VAL A 478 -14.21 0.99 -2.26
N GLY A 479 -14.46 -0.29 -1.97
CA GLY A 479 -13.45 -1.34 -1.99
C GLY A 479 -12.85 -1.55 -3.38
N SER A 480 -13.67 -1.55 -4.42
CA SER A 480 -13.26 -1.68 -5.82
C SER A 480 -12.44 -0.48 -6.30
N LEU A 481 -12.84 0.75 -5.95
CA LEU A 481 -12.08 1.96 -6.27
C LEU A 481 -10.71 1.96 -5.57
N MET A 482 -10.64 1.55 -4.30
CA MET A 482 -9.36 1.39 -3.59
C MET A 482 -8.46 0.31 -4.21
N SER A 483 -9.08 -0.77 -4.66
CA SER A 483 -8.38 -1.83 -5.39
C SER A 483 -7.84 -1.33 -6.73
N PHE A 484 -8.60 -0.52 -7.46
CA PHE A 484 -8.18 0.11 -8.71
C PHE A 484 -6.99 1.06 -8.51
N ILE A 485 -7.10 1.99 -7.55
CA ILE A 485 -6.03 2.95 -7.22
C ILE A 485 -4.72 2.23 -6.93
N THR A 486 -4.78 1.10 -6.22
CA THR A 486 -3.57 0.35 -5.85
C THR A 486 -3.08 -0.59 -6.97
N ALA A 487 -3.97 -1.07 -7.86
CA ALA A 487 -3.62 -1.90 -9.00
C ALA A 487 -2.95 -1.11 -10.14
N ILE A 488 -3.51 0.05 -10.51
CA ILE A 488 -2.98 0.87 -11.62
C ILE A 488 -1.58 1.44 -11.30
N ASN A 489 -1.26 1.54 -10.01
CA ASN A 489 0.03 2.00 -9.49
C ASN A 489 1.06 0.87 -9.28
N GLU A 490 0.75 -0.37 -9.64
CA GLU A 490 1.65 -1.50 -9.39
C GLU A 490 2.85 -1.49 -10.35
N LEU A 491 4.04 -1.31 -9.77
CA LEU A 491 5.32 -1.33 -10.47
C LEU A 491 6.06 -2.65 -10.28
N SER A 492 6.23 -3.05 -9.02
CA SER A 492 7.24 -4.04 -8.62
C SER A 492 6.99 -5.42 -9.19
N GLY A 493 5.75 -5.89 -9.15
CA GLY A 493 5.40 -7.18 -9.75
C GLY A 493 5.37 -7.12 -11.28
N THR A 494 4.96 -5.97 -11.83
CA THR A 494 4.87 -5.74 -13.26
C THR A 494 6.23 -5.80 -13.93
N LEU A 495 7.26 -5.21 -13.32
CA LEU A 495 8.64 -5.24 -13.83
C LEU A 495 9.25 -6.64 -13.97
N ILE A 496 8.72 -7.63 -13.25
CA ILE A 496 9.15 -9.03 -13.32
C ILE A 496 8.42 -9.79 -14.44
N ILE A 497 7.14 -9.45 -14.68
CA ILE A 497 6.25 -10.22 -15.57
C ILE A 497 6.17 -9.64 -16.99
N TYR A 498 6.31 -8.33 -17.14
CA TYR A 498 6.07 -7.66 -18.41
C TYR A 498 6.95 -8.19 -19.55
N ASP A 499 6.40 -8.11 -20.75
CA ASP A 499 7.06 -8.32 -22.02
C ASP A 499 6.82 -7.10 -22.94
N SER A 500 7.27 -7.17 -24.19
CA SER A 500 7.18 -6.06 -25.14
C SER A 500 5.75 -5.53 -25.36
N GLY A 501 4.73 -6.39 -25.23
CA GLY A 501 3.32 -6.01 -25.47
C GLY A 501 2.55 -5.65 -24.20
N THR A 502 3.15 -5.76 -23.02
CA THR A 502 2.45 -5.61 -21.73
C THR A 502 3.04 -4.53 -20.83
N LEU A 503 3.81 -3.60 -21.42
CA LEU A 503 4.27 -2.39 -20.75
C LEU A 503 3.09 -1.63 -20.14
N THR A 504 3.27 -1.12 -18.92
CA THR A 504 2.28 -0.30 -18.20
C THR A 504 2.88 1.06 -17.86
N MET A 505 2.06 2.05 -17.53
CA MET A 505 2.47 3.39 -17.14
C MET A 505 3.52 3.36 -16.02
N PRO A 506 3.35 2.61 -14.90
CA PRO A 506 4.41 2.54 -13.89
C PRO A 506 5.75 2.06 -14.45
N VAL A 507 5.73 1.01 -15.30
CA VAL A 507 6.96 0.47 -15.91
C VAL A 507 7.58 1.48 -16.88
N SER A 508 6.78 2.10 -17.75
CA SER A 508 7.25 3.12 -18.70
C SER A 508 7.79 4.36 -18.00
N ILE A 509 7.18 4.82 -16.91
CA ILE A 509 7.73 5.91 -16.09
C ILE A 509 9.07 5.48 -15.50
N TYR A 510 9.16 4.28 -14.94
CA TYR A 510 10.39 3.77 -14.36
C TYR A 510 11.53 3.70 -15.40
N LEU A 511 11.27 3.16 -16.59
CA LEU A 511 12.25 3.12 -17.68
C LEU A 511 12.66 4.52 -18.14
N ALA A 512 11.68 5.42 -18.35
CA ALA A 512 11.96 6.81 -18.73
C ALA A 512 12.84 7.54 -17.69
N VAL A 513 12.65 7.27 -16.39
CA VAL A 513 13.52 7.81 -15.33
C VAL A 513 14.94 7.26 -15.42
N LEU A 514 15.10 5.96 -15.69
CA LEU A 514 16.43 5.35 -15.86
C LEU A 514 17.16 5.89 -17.09
N ASP A 515 16.42 6.15 -18.16
CA ASP A 515 16.96 6.70 -19.42
C ASP A 515 17.19 8.23 -19.36
N GLY A 516 16.86 8.87 -18.22
CA GLY A 516 16.97 10.31 -18.05
C GLY A 516 15.92 11.13 -18.80
N GLU A 517 14.89 10.49 -19.34
CA GLU A 517 13.75 11.11 -20.02
C GLU A 517 12.71 11.67 -19.04
N PHE A 518 13.13 12.62 -18.20
CA PHE A 518 12.29 13.18 -17.14
C PHE A 518 10.99 13.84 -17.64
N GLY A 519 10.99 14.42 -18.85
CA GLY A 519 9.78 14.98 -19.45
C GLY A 519 8.71 13.93 -19.76
N LEU A 520 9.11 12.79 -20.35
CA LEU A 520 8.21 11.67 -20.62
C LEU A 520 7.71 11.04 -19.31
N ALA A 521 8.62 10.84 -18.35
CA ALA A 521 8.28 10.34 -17.03
C ALA A 521 7.26 11.25 -16.33
N ALA A 522 7.44 12.57 -16.40
CA ALA A 522 6.56 13.55 -15.80
C ALA A 522 5.16 13.52 -16.45
N ALA A 523 5.06 13.50 -17.78
CA ALA A 523 3.78 13.43 -18.48
C ALA A 523 2.96 12.17 -18.11
N LEU A 524 3.58 10.99 -18.17
CA LEU A 524 2.94 9.74 -17.78
C LEU A 524 2.55 9.73 -16.29
N SER A 525 3.43 10.26 -15.43
CA SER A 525 3.16 10.36 -13.99
C SER A 525 1.98 11.30 -13.71
N THR A 526 1.89 12.44 -14.38
CA THR A 526 0.77 13.37 -14.25
C THR A 526 -0.55 12.72 -14.66
N VAL A 527 -0.60 11.96 -15.75
CA VAL A 527 -1.80 11.21 -16.16
C VAL A 527 -2.21 10.20 -15.08
N LEU A 528 -1.24 9.43 -14.56
CA LEU A 528 -1.47 8.44 -13.51
C LEU A 528 -1.95 9.10 -12.19
N LEU A 529 -1.36 10.24 -11.80
CA LEU A 529 -1.75 11.01 -10.62
C LEU A 529 -3.16 11.62 -10.77
N LEU A 530 -3.50 12.16 -11.94
CA LEU A 530 -4.85 12.70 -12.19
C LEU A 530 -5.91 11.59 -12.13
N CYS A 531 -5.64 10.44 -12.74
CA CYS A 531 -6.54 9.30 -12.70
C CYS A 531 -6.79 8.81 -11.25
N THR A 532 -5.71 8.61 -10.51
CA THR A 532 -5.79 8.13 -9.12
C THR A 532 -6.42 9.18 -8.19
N GLY A 533 -6.10 10.46 -8.37
CA GLY A 533 -6.73 11.57 -7.66
C GLY A 533 -8.23 11.68 -7.93
N ALA A 534 -8.68 11.48 -9.18
CA ALA A 534 -10.10 11.47 -9.53
C ALA A 534 -10.85 10.31 -8.84
N CYS A 535 -10.25 9.12 -8.78
CA CYS A 535 -10.83 7.98 -8.05
C CYS A 535 -10.94 8.26 -6.54
N VAL A 536 -9.93 8.88 -5.94
CA VAL A 536 -9.94 9.26 -4.52
C VAL A 536 -11.06 10.27 -4.25
N PHE A 537 -11.18 11.28 -5.10
CA PHE A 537 -12.24 12.26 -5.02
C PHE A 537 -13.63 11.61 -5.12
N ALA A 538 -13.80 10.65 -6.03
CA ALA A 538 -15.04 9.87 -6.14
C ALA A 538 -15.34 9.08 -4.85
N VAL A 539 -14.34 8.44 -4.23
CA VAL A 539 -14.51 7.75 -2.94
C VAL A 539 -14.96 8.71 -1.85
N PHE A 540 -14.33 9.88 -1.72
CA PHE A 540 -14.72 10.86 -0.69
C PHE A 540 -16.16 11.33 -0.87
N ARG A 541 -16.57 11.67 -2.10
CA ARG A 541 -17.96 12.09 -2.37
C ARG A 541 -18.98 11.00 -2.08
N LEU A 542 -18.64 9.74 -2.33
CA LEU A 542 -19.50 8.60 -2.00
C LEU A 542 -19.59 8.36 -0.48
N ALA A 543 -18.51 8.64 0.26
CA ALA A 543 -18.48 8.53 1.71
C ALA A 543 -19.28 9.65 2.40
N GLU A 544 -19.12 10.92 1.99
CA GLU A 544 -19.81 12.08 2.57
C GLU A 544 -21.34 12.01 2.42
N LYS A 545 -21.84 11.61 1.25
CA LYS A 545 -23.29 11.43 1.01
C LYS A 545 -23.96 10.44 1.96
N ARG A 546 -23.18 9.57 2.61
CA ARG A 546 -23.68 8.54 3.51
C ARG A 546 -23.76 9.00 4.96
N GLU A 547 -22.82 9.82 5.44
CA GLU A 547 -22.99 10.46 6.76
C GLU A 547 -24.27 11.30 6.81
N SER A 548 -24.67 11.91 5.69
CA SER A 548 -25.92 12.66 5.57
C SER A 548 -27.19 11.82 5.34
N SER A 549 -27.09 10.51 5.06
CA SER A 549 -28.26 9.64 4.84
C SER A 549 -28.65 8.80 6.06
N PHE A 550 -27.80 8.81 7.10
CA PHE A 550 -28.05 8.15 8.39
C PHE A 550 -28.39 9.14 9.52
N LEU A 551 -28.30 10.44 9.24
CA LEU A 551 -28.94 11.53 9.99
C LEU A 551 -30.28 11.86 9.32
#